data_AF-A0A3B8NI39-F1
#
_entry.id   AF-A0A3B8NI39-F1
#
_cell.length_a   1.000
_cell.length_b   1.000
_cell.length_c   1.000
_cell.angle_alpha   90.00
_cell.angle_beta   90.00
_cell.angle_gamma   90.00
#
_symmetry.space_group_name_H-M   'P 1'
#
loop_
_entity.id
_entity.type
_entity.pdbx_description
1 polymer ?
#
loop_
_entity_poly.entity_id
_entity_poly.type
_entity_poly.pdbx_seq_one_letter_code
_entity_poly.pdbx_strand_id
1 'polypeptide(L)'
;GGGLLVINAVDHPSLGVVFLISLSNFFIVFVPGMKRSLQMRAQVAARRTRFEAAKVPENEPLHLCAGCGVTENDDEDLIFRVADDGEEYCENCRGKNANRIKSSDQLIVKNEDGTRPQVKSEDEDPDQKIVPDEAQEQKMVSRYKDKKKRPGGWKE
;
A
#
# COMPACT_ATOMS: atom_id res chain seq x y z
N GLY A 1 13.30 -44.08 -19.45
CA GLY A 1 13.70 -44.62 -18.14
C GLY A 1 14.97 -43.95 -17.64
N GLY A 2 14.85 -42.84 -16.91
CA GLY A 2 15.99 -42.19 -16.26
C GLY A 2 16.25 -42.69 -14.84
N GLY A 3 15.21 -43.15 -14.13
CA GLY A 3 15.33 -43.63 -12.75
C GLY A 3 16.19 -44.88 -12.58
N LEU A 4 16.24 -45.76 -13.59
CA LEU A 4 17.02 -47.00 -13.52
C LEU A 4 18.54 -46.74 -13.58
N LEU A 5 18.98 -45.64 -14.19
CA LEU A 5 20.40 -45.27 -14.26
C LEU A 5 20.93 -44.70 -12.94
N VAL A 6 20.08 -43.99 -12.20
CA VAL A 6 20.47 -43.40 -10.90
C VAL A 6 20.65 -44.47 -9.83
N ILE A 7 19.83 -45.52 -9.84
CA ILE A 7 19.91 -46.62 -8.87
C ILE A 7 21.18 -47.45 -9.09
N ASN A 8 21.53 -47.78 -10.35
CA ASN A 8 22.75 -48.56 -10.65
C ASN A 8 24.07 -47.79 -10.43
N ALA A 9 24.04 -46.45 -10.45
CA ALA A 9 25.23 -45.64 -10.16
C ALA A 9 25.60 -45.60 -8.67
N VAL A 10 24.65 -45.92 -7.78
CA VAL A 10 24.89 -46.04 -6.34
C VAL A 10 25.63 -47.35 -6.00
N ASP A 11 25.36 -48.42 -6.75
CA ASP A 11 26.02 -49.72 -6.57
C ASP A 11 27.48 -49.75 -7.10
N HIS A 12 27.82 -48.89 -8.06
CA HIS A 12 29.16 -48.76 -8.62
C HIS A 12 29.66 -47.31 -8.61
N PRO A 13 30.34 -46.87 -7.53
CA PRO A 13 30.77 -45.48 -7.36
C PRO A 13 31.76 -45.00 -8.43
N SER A 14 32.50 -45.92 -9.06
CA SER A 14 33.41 -45.63 -10.17
C SER A 14 32.69 -45.12 -11.42
N LEU A 15 31.51 -45.66 -11.73
CA LEU A 15 30.69 -45.19 -12.85
C LEU A 15 30.14 -43.79 -12.56
N GLY A 16 29.75 -43.53 -11.30
CA GLY A 16 29.32 -42.21 -10.84
C GLY A 16 30.36 -41.12 -11.11
N VAL A 17 31.65 -41.40 -10.85
CA VAL A 17 32.74 -40.45 -11.10
C VAL A 17 32.87 -40.13 -12.59
N VAL A 18 32.79 -41.12 -13.48
CA VAL A 18 32.86 -40.90 -14.94
C VAL A 18 31.68 -40.06 -15.44
N PHE A 19 30.48 -40.28 -14.91
CA PHE A 19 29.32 -39.45 -15.23
C PHE A 19 29.49 -38.01 -14.73
N LEU A 20 29.99 -37.81 -13.52
CA LEU A 20 30.25 -36.47 -12.99
C LEU A 20 31.30 -35.72 -13.81
N ILE A 21 32.36 -36.40 -14.26
CA ILE A 21 33.38 -35.83 -15.15
C ILE A 21 32.76 -35.47 -16.50
N SER A 22 31.95 -36.35 -17.09
CA SER A 22 31.27 -36.08 -18.36
C SER A 22 30.31 -34.87 -18.26
N LEU A 23 29.53 -34.79 -17.18
CA LEU A 23 28.59 -33.69 -16.93
C LEU A 23 29.26 -32.41 -16.39
N SER A 24 30.53 -32.45 -15.97
CA SER A 24 31.23 -31.30 -15.40
C SER A 24 31.26 -30.10 -16.35
N ASN A 25 31.45 -30.37 -17.65
CA ASN A 25 31.42 -29.36 -18.71
C ASN A 25 30.07 -28.63 -18.78
N PHE A 26 28.98 -29.38 -18.62
CA PHE A 26 27.63 -28.83 -18.59
C PHE A 26 27.41 -27.98 -17.33
N PHE A 27 27.87 -28.45 -16.17
CA PHE A 27 27.73 -27.72 -14.90
C PHE A 27 28.50 -26.40 -14.91
N ILE A 28 29.71 -26.34 -15.49
CA ILE A 28 30.52 -25.11 -15.53
C ILE A 28 29.75 -23.96 -16.21
N VAL A 29 29.07 -24.26 -17.32
CA VAL A 29 28.32 -23.24 -18.09
C VAL A 29 26.96 -22.94 -17.46
N PHE A 30 26.26 -23.96 -16.96
CA PHE A 30 24.85 -23.84 -16.59
C PHE A 30 24.61 -23.44 -15.12
N VAL A 31 25.51 -23.84 -14.21
CA VAL A 31 25.36 -23.58 -12.77
C VAL A 31 25.33 -22.10 -12.42
N PRO A 32 26.15 -21.20 -13.00
CA PRO A 32 26.10 -19.77 -12.68
C PRO A 32 24.72 -19.14 -12.95
N GLY A 33 24.12 -19.46 -14.11
CA GLY A 33 22.78 -18.99 -14.48
C GLY A 33 21.67 -19.59 -13.61
N MET A 34 21.77 -20.88 -13.29
CA MET A 34 20.80 -21.55 -12.41
C MET A 34 20.83 -20.99 -10.98
N LYS A 35 22.01 -20.71 -10.41
CA LYS A 35 22.11 -20.11 -9.08
C LYS A 35 21.41 -18.74 -9.01
N ARG A 36 21.62 -17.91 -10.04
CA ARG A 36 20.96 -16.59 -10.14
C ARG A 36 19.44 -16.74 -10.22
N SER A 37 18.93 -17.64 -11.05
CA SER A 37 17.47 -17.83 -11.20
C SER A 37 16.83 -18.39 -9.92
N LEU A 38 17.48 -19.31 -9.24
CA LEU A 38 17.04 -19.83 -7.93
C LEU A 38 16.98 -18.74 -6.87
N GLN A 39 18.02 -17.89 -6.79
CA GLN A 39 18.03 -16.75 -5.86
C GLN A 39 16.89 -15.76 -6.17
N MET A 40 16.68 -15.45 -7.45
CA MET A 40 15.60 -14.54 -7.87
C MET A 40 14.23 -15.13 -7.52
N ARG A 41 14.02 -16.43 -7.76
CA ARG A 41 12.78 -17.13 -7.38
C ARG A 41 12.56 -17.11 -5.87
N ALA A 42 13.59 -17.37 -5.08
CA ALA A 42 13.52 -17.29 -3.63
C ALA A 42 13.19 -15.87 -3.14
N GLN A 43 13.81 -14.84 -3.74
CA GLN A 43 13.51 -13.45 -3.41
C GLN A 43 12.07 -13.06 -3.78
N VAL A 44 11.57 -13.47 -4.94
CA VAL A 44 10.18 -13.22 -5.36
C VAL A 44 9.21 -13.92 -4.42
N ALA A 45 9.46 -15.18 -4.08
CA ALA A 45 8.66 -15.94 -3.13
C ALA A 45 8.63 -15.25 -1.75
N ALA A 46 9.79 -14.86 -1.22
CA ALA A 46 9.89 -14.16 0.06
C ALA A 46 9.20 -12.78 0.05
N ARG A 47 9.14 -12.10 -1.09
CA ARG A 47 8.37 -10.86 -1.22
C ARG A 47 6.87 -11.15 -1.22
N ARG A 48 6.42 -12.14 -1.98
CA ARG A 48 5.00 -12.54 -2.02
C ARG A 48 4.47 -12.91 -0.65
N THR A 49 5.21 -13.74 0.10
CA THR A 49 4.78 -14.14 1.46
C THR A 49 4.67 -12.94 2.40
N ARG A 50 5.56 -11.95 2.29
CA ARG A 50 5.47 -10.71 3.09
C ARG A 50 4.27 -9.86 2.69
N PHE A 51 3.94 -9.79 1.40
CA PHE A 51 2.76 -9.07 0.93
C PHE A 51 1.47 -9.77 1.37
N GLU A 52 1.40 -11.09 1.27
CA GLU A 52 0.25 -11.88 1.73
C GLU A 52 0.08 -11.76 3.25
N ALA A 53 1.16 -11.83 4.02
CA ALA A 53 1.11 -11.65 5.48
C ALA A 53 0.75 -10.24 5.92
N ALA A 54 1.02 -9.21 5.10
CA ALA A 54 0.68 -7.83 5.36
C ALA A 54 -0.65 -7.41 4.69
N LYS A 55 -1.32 -8.31 3.97
CA LYS A 55 -2.63 -8.03 3.38
C LYS A 55 -3.63 -7.92 4.52
N VAL A 56 -4.42 -6.84 4.53
CA VAL A 56 -5.57 -6.71 5.43
C VAL A 56 -6.47 -7.94 5.20
N PRO A 57 -6.87 -8.66 6.25
CA PRO A 57 -7.71 -9.84 6.09
C PRO A 57 -8.99 -9.45 5.34
N GLU A 58 -9.42 -10.30 4.40
CA GLU A 58 -10.57 -10.01 3.52
C GLU A 58 -11.90 -9.82 4.28
N ASN A 59 -11.93 -10.22 5.55
CA ASN A 59 -13.09 -10.08 6.44
C ASN A 59 -13.02 -8.86 7.36
N GLU A 60 -12.00 -8.01 7.27
CA GLU A 60 -11.94 -6.78 8.06
C GLU A 60 -12.63 -5.65 7.28
N PRO A 61 -13.73 -5.10 7.80
CA PRO A 61 -14.54 -4.12 7.09
C PRO A 61 -13.77 -2.81 6.94
N LEU A 62 -13.67 -2.29 5.70
CA LEU A 62 -13.11 -0.95 5.47
C LEU A 62 -14.02 0.16 6.01
N HIS A 63 -15.34 -0.07 5.98
CA HIS A 63 -16.35 0.91 6.34
C HIS A 63 -17.17 0.47 7.56
N LEU A 64 -17.41 1.41 8.47
CA LEU A 64 -18.18 1.20 9.69
C LEU A 64 -19.11 2.39 9.96
N CYS A 65 -20.42 2.15 10.05
CA CYS A 65 -21.35 3.22 10.41
C CYS A 65 -21.31 3.51 11.93
N ALA A 66 -20.91 4.71 12.34
CA ALA A 66 -20.91 5.11 13.76
C ALA A 66 -22.31 5.19 14.39
N GLY A 67 -23.38 5.21 13.57
CA GLY A 67 -24.76 5.26 14.06
C GLY A 67 -25.37 3.89 14.40
N CYS A 68 -25.15 2.88 13.56
CA CYS A 68 -25.76 1.56 13.70
C CYS A 68 -24.75 0.40 13.77
N GLY A 69 -23.47 0.65 13.55
CA GLY A 69 -22.41 -0.36 13.58
C GLY A 69 -22.38 -1.30 12.38
N VAL A 70 -23.23 -1.07 11.37
CA VAL A 70 -23.27 -1.89 10.13
C VAL A 70 -22.01 -1.62 9.31
N THR A 71 -21.49 -2.68 8.72
CA THR A 71 -20.27 -2.69 7.90
C THR A 71 -20.59 -3.03 6.45
N GLU A 72 -19.63 -2.81 5.55
CA GLU A 72 -19.77 -3.22 4.13
C GLU A 72 -19.94 -4.74 3.95
N ASN A 73 -19.52 -5.55 4.94
CA ASN A 73 -19.67 -7.01 4.90
C ASN A 73 -21.11 -7.46 5.17
N ASP A 74 -21.93 -6.62 5.81
CA ASP A 74 -23.32 -6.95 6.14
C ASP A 74 -24.26 -6.75 4.94
N ASP A 75 -23.94 -5.77 4.06
CA ASP A 75 -24.71 -5.44 2.86
C ASP A 75 -23.78 -4.74 1.84
N GLU A 76 -23.48 -5.42 0.74
CA GLU A 76 -22.55 -4.93 -0.30
C GLU A 76 -23.08 -3.69 -1.06
N ASP A 77 -24.40 -3.45 -1.04
CA ASP A 77 -25.04 -2.33 -1.72
C ASP A 77 -25.12 -1.06 -0.84
N LEU A 78 -24.63 -1.13 0.41
CA LEU A 78 -24.70 -0.01 1.34
C LEU A 78 -23.66 1.08 1.02
N ILE A 79 -24.13 2.31 0.80
CA ILE A 79 -23.26 3.46 0.56
C ILE A 79 -22.93 4.18 1.88
N PHE A 80 -21.64 4.23 2.22
CA PHE A 80 -21.13 4.97 3.36
C PHE A 80 -20.66 6.38 2.96
N ARG A 81 -20.91 7.37 3.80
CA ARG A 81 -20.46 8.76 3.60
C ARG A 81 -19.93 9.35 4.90
N VAL A 82 -18.80 10.05 4.79
CA VAL A 82 -18.19 10.82 5.88
C VAL A 82 -19.03 12.08 6.13
N ALA A 83 -19.40 12.34 7.38
CA ALA A 83 -20.09 13.58 7.78
C ALA A 83 -19.10 14.62 8.35
N ASP A 84 -19.62 15.79 8.75
CA ASP A 84 -18.80 16.92 9.22
C ASP A 84 -18.02 16.62 10.52
N ASP A 85 -18.44 15.60 11.27
CA ASP A 85 -17.76 15.08 12.47
C ASP A 85 -16.56 14.17 12.15
N GLY A 86 -16.34 13.85 10.88
CA GLY A 86 -15.27 12.94 10.43
C GLY A 86 -15.60 11.46 10.58
N GLU A 87 -16.81 11.11 11.02
CA GLU A 87 -17.29 9.74 11.17
C GLU A 87 -18.04 9.28 9.90
N GLU A 88 -18.00 7.97 9.63
CA GLU A 88 -18.71 7.36 8.51
C GLU A 88 -20.14 6.95 8.89
N TYR A 89 -21.09 7.23 8.01
CA TYR A 89 -22.50 6.90 8.19
C TYR A 89 -23.11 6.27 6.93
N CYS A 90 -23.94 5.25 7.12
CA CYS A 90 -24.77 4.70 6.05
C CYS A 90 -25.89 5.69 5.66
N GLU A 91 -26.45 5.53 4.46
CA GLU A 91 -27.54 6.40 3.97
C GLU A 91 -28.74 6.49 4.93
N ASN A 92 -29.02 5.41 5.66
CA ASN A 92 -30.12 5.34 6.62
C ASN A 92 -29.85 6.08 7.94
N CYS A 93 -28.59 6.25 8.33
CA CYS A 93 -28.18 6.95 9.56
C CYS A 93 -27.77 8.40 9.29
N ARG A 94 -27.43 8.74 8.05
CA ARG A 94 -27.07 10.09 7.62
C ARG A 94 -28.20 11.06 7.98
N GLY A 95 -27.87 12.09 8.75
CA GLY A 95 -28.83 13.11 9.22
C GLY A 95 -29.57 12.80 10.53
N LYS A 96 -29.55 11.55 11.03
CA LYS A 96 -30.07 11.25 12.38
C LYS A 96 -29.10 11.72 13.46
N ASN A 97 -27.80 11.61 13.22
CA ASN A 97 -26.77 12.13 14.12
C ASN A 97 -26.72 13.67 14.16
N ALA A 98 -27.12 14.34 13.08
CA ALA A 98 -27.26 15.79 13.07
C ALA A 98 -28.28 16.30 14.10
N ASN A 99 -29.32 15.52 14.42
CA ASN A 99 -30.27 15.86 15.50
C ASN A 99 -29.70 15.61 16.90
N ARG A 100 -28.76 14.65 17.05
CA ARG A 100 -28.10 14.37 18.33
C ARG A 100 -27.09 15.47 18.70
N ILE A 101 -26.32 15.95 17.71
CA ILE A 101 -25.38 17.07 17.89
C ILE A 101 -26.14 18.37 18.19
N LYS A 102 -27.26 18.62 17.49
CA LYS A 102 -28.13 19.77 17.78
C LYS A 102 -28.73 19.75 19.18
N SER A 103 -29.02 18.59 19.78
CA SER A 103 -29.57 18.57 21.14
C SER A 103 -28.54 18.90 22.22
N SER A 104 -27.24 18.65 21.98
CA SER A 104 -26.15 18.99 22.89
C SER A 104 -25.68 20.45 22.74
N ASP A 105 -25.78 21.04 21.55
CA ASP A 105 -25.40 22.45 21.32
C ASP A 105 -26.54 23.46 21.57
N GLN A 106 -27.78 23.00 21.71
CA GLN A 106 -28.95 23.89 21.96
C GLN A 106 -29.05 24.39 23.41
N LEU A 107 -27.93 24.50 24.13
CA LEU A 107 -27.86 25.29 25.36
C LEU A 107 -27.20 26.66 25.19
N ILE A 108 -26.70 27.03 24.00
CA ILE A 108 -26.06 28.34 23.84
C ILE A 108 -26.56 29.06 22.58
N VAL A 109 -27.36 30.10 22.85
CA VAL A 109 -27.71 31.27 22.02
C VAL A 109 -28.90 31.11 21.06
N LYS A 110 -30.09 31.45 21.59
CA LYS A 110 -31.13 32.12 20.79
C LYS A 110 -30.66 33.56 20.59
N ASN A 111 -30.17 33.90 19.40
CA ASN A 111 -30.20 35.28 18.93
C ASN A 111 -31.39 35.40 17.99
N GLU A 112 -32.49 35.89 18.57
CA GLU A 112 -33.54 36.55 17.81
C GLU A 112 -32.90 37.83 17.25
N ASP A 113 -32.80 37.90 15.93
CA ASP A 113 -32.84 39.13 15.11
C ASP A 113 -32.18 38.83 13.76
N GLY A 114 -33.05 38.57 12.78
CA GLY A 114 -32.69 38.23 11.41
C GLY A 114 -32.00 39.38 10.69
N THR A 115 -30.70 39.53 10.93
CA THR A 115 -29.86 40.46 10.17
C THR A 115 -28.72 39.68 9.52
N ARG A 116 -28.73 39.68 8.19
CA ARG A 116 -27.68 39.14 7.31
C ARG A 116 -26.32 39.73 7.72
N PRO A 117 -25.27 38.92 7.96
CA PRO A 117 -23.93 39.47 8.08
C PRO A 117 -23.53 40.12 6.75
N GLN A 118 -23.31 41.43 6.77
CA GLN A 118 -22.66 42.13 5.68
C GLN A 118 -21.19 41.73 5.70
N VAL A 119 -20.75 41.00 4.67
CA VAL A 119 -19.32 40.76 4.41
C VAL A 119 -18.75 42.07 3.90
N LYS A 120 -17.89 42.70 4.71
CA LYS A 120 -17.11 43.86 4.31
C LYS A 120 -16.06 43.36 3.30
N SER A 121 -16.28 43.64 2.02
CA SER A 121 -15.23 43.53 1.01
C SER A 121 -14.21 44.63 1.30
N GLU A 122 -13.10 44.25 1.92
CA GLU A 122 -11.89 45.08 1.94
C GLU A 122 -11.07 44.73 0.70
N ASP A 123 -10.66 45.81 0.04
CA ASP A 123 -10.19 45.87 -1.33
C ASP A 123 -8.91 45.06 -1.59
N GLU A 124 -8.76 44.61 -2.83
CA GLU A 124 -7.58 43.93 -3.38
C GLU A 124 -6.31 44.79 -3.20
N ASP A 125 -5.27 44.23 -2.56
CA ASP A 125 -3.88 44.72 -2.66
C ASP A 125 -3.08 43.75 -3.56
N PRO A 126 -2.72 44.14 -4.81
CA PRO A 126 -2.15 43.24 -5.78
C PRO A 126 -0.61 43.36 -5.80
N ASP A 127 0.10 43.06 -4.72
CA ASP A 127 1.57 42.88 -4.82
C ASP A 127 2.19 42.15 -3.62
N GLN A 128 1.84 40.88 -3.43
CA GLN A 128 2.66 39.99 -2.59
C GLN A 128 3.20 38.82 -3.40
N LYS A 129 4.36 39.05 -4.03
CA LYS A 129 5.17 38.01 -4.64
C LYS A 129 5.48 36.94 -3.59
N ILE A 130 4.95 35.75 -3.80
CA ILE A 130 5.36 34.53 -3.10
C ILE A 130 6.79 34.25 -3.57
N VAL A 131 7.77 34.67 -2.78
CA VAL A 131 9.18 34.27 -3.00
C VAL A 131 9.31 32.82 -2.56
N PRO A 132 9.69 31.88 -3.43
CA PRO A 132 9.93 30.50 -3.03
C PRO A 132 11.12 30.46 -2.08
N ASP A 133 10.97 29.82 -0.92
CA ASP A 133 12.07 29.51 -0.01
C ASP A 133 13.01 28.51 -0.72
N GLU A 134 14.14 29.01 -1.25
CA GLU A 134 15.18 28.22 -1.94
C GLU A 134 15.66 27.02 -1.11
N ALA A 135 15.53 27.08 0.22
CA ALA A 135 15.88 25.97 1.10
C ALA A 135 14.92 24.78 0.98
N GLN A 136 13.65 25.00 0.62
CA GLN A 136 12.68 23.92 0.40
C GLN A 136 12.90 23.22 -0.94
N GLU A 137 13.25 23.97 -1.98
CA GLU A 137 13.54 23.39 -3.31
C GLU A 137 14.81 22.52 -3.28
N GLN A 138 15.88 23.00 -2.63
CA GLN A 138 17.11 22.22 -2.47
C GLN A 138 16.91 20.93 -1.66
N LYS A 139 16.03 20.96 -0.64
CA LYS A 139 15.64 19.76 0.13
C LYS A 139 14.89 18.75 -0.73
N MET A 140 13.96 19.17 -1.60
CA MET A 140 13.28 18.25 -2.53
C MET A 140 14.25 17.62 -3.53
N VAL A 141 15.15 18.40 -4.12
CA VAL A 141 16.10 17.94 -5.15
C VAL A 141 17.11 16.95 -4.56
N SER A 142 17.61 17.17 -3.35
CA SER A 142 18.52 16.23 -2.67
C SER A 142 17.85 14.89 -2.37
N ARG A 143 16.59 14.90 -1.91
CA ARG A 143 15.80 13.69 -1.63
C ARG A 143 15.53 12.88 -2.91
N TYR A 144 15.34 13.54 -4.04
CA TYR A 144 15.18 12.89 -5.34
C TYR A 144 16.47 12.21 -5.82
N LYS A 145 17.63 12.87 -5.65
CA LYS A 145 18.94 12.30 -6.02
C LYS A 145 19.31 11.08 -5.17
N ASP A 146 18.96 11.08 -3.89
CA ASP A 146 19.25 9.95 -2.99
C ASP A 146 18.42 8.70 -3.35
N LYS A 147 17.15 8.88 -3.74
CA LYS A 147 16.30 7.77 -4.22
C LYS A 147 16.79 7.13 -5.53
N LYS A 148 17.61 7.81 -6.33
CA LYS A 148 18.22 7.25 -7.56
C LYS A 148 19.45 6.37 -7.29
N LYS A 149 20.06 6.43 -6.10
CA LYS A 149 21.20 5.57 -5.70
C LYS A 149 20.76 4.23 -5.11
N ARG A 150 19.68 3.62 -5.61
CA ARG A 150 19.31 2.25 -5.21
C ARG A 150 20.25 1.25 -5.90
N PRO A 151 20.93 0.34 -5.17
CA PRO A 151 21.79 -0.66 -5.77
C PRO A 151 20.92 -1.72 -6.46
N GLY A 152 20.66 -1.50 -7.74
CA GLY A 152 19.80 -2.37 -8.54
C GLY A 152 19.82 -1.97 -10.01
N GLY A 153 21.02 -1.72 -10.54
CA GLY A 153 21.22 -1.56 -11.98
C GLY A 153 20.97 -2.89 -12.67
N TRP A 154 19.86 -3.00 -13.38
CA TRP A 154 19.67 -4.03 -14.39
C TRP A 154 20.53 -3.64 -15.58
N LYS A 155 21.50 -4.49 -15.93
CA LYS A 155 22.25 -4.34 -17.17
C LYS A 155 21.34 -4.82 -18.30
N GLU A 156 21.09 -3.93 -19.24
CA GLU A 156 20.54 -4.24 -20.57
C GLU A 156 21.45 -5.23 -21.32
#